data_AF-A0A9D4X2B7-F1
#
_entry.id   AF-A0A9D4X2B7-F1
#
_cell.length_a   1.000
_cell.length_b   1.000
_cell.length_c   1.000
_cell.angle_alpha   90.00
_cell.angle_beta   90.00
_cell.angle_gamma   90.00
#
_symmetry.space_group_name_H-M   'P 1'
#
loop_
_entity.id
_entity.type
_entity.pdbx_description
1 polymer ?
#
loop_
_entity_poly.entity_id
_entity_poly.type
_entity_poly.pdbx_seq_one_letter_code
_entity_poly.pdbx_strand_id
1 'polypeptide(L)'
;MNSKNRDWTWSVATSFGVIEALKDQGIWRWDSVLRSARQHAKHSIGSLSNANNKLSSSSSSSAPKLRDEIKSKQSEESLRTVMFLSYEDVDSIYASNEDFKNMKEKERVRGTHLLEYFVSRCNEIGVSCQAWIRQGDPKDVILNEVKRLRPDLLVVGSRGLGPFQKYVLGLGMVTPLGCGVDKTWNQLIDGKCGIRALRLEDLKMNSFDSETQLTTFDQLTSKVAAVVPTGTNKGEFNEELWLNSKEHRSMTRFVAYALCAAEEALRDSNWFPTEQEHKERTGVSIGGGIGSVSDMLDSAQLICEKRLRRLSPFFVPRILINMASVTACATGSHSIGDAMRMIQFGDADVMVTGGTESSIDALSIAGFCRSRALTTKYNSLPQEASRPFDSGRDGIGEGSGVLVLEELEHAKNRGAKIYAEIRGYGMSGDAYHITQPPSDGRGAILAMTRALRQVF
;
A
#
# COMPACT_ATOMS: atom_id res chain seq x y z
N MET A 1 3.71 -38.55 43.15
CA MET A 1 2.36 -38.26 42.60
C MET A 1 1.68 -37.23 43.48
N ASN A 2 1.29 -36.08 42.94
CA ASN A 2 0.11 -35.28 43.35
C ASN A 2 0.05 -34.00 42.50
N SER A 3 -0.44 -34.13 41.28
CA SER A 3 -0.70 -33.03 40.35
C SER A 3 -2.10 -32.45 40.59
N LYS A 4 -2.30 -31.78 41.72
CA LYS A 4 -3.53 -31.01 41.98
C LYS A 4 -3.29 -29.54 41.64
N ASN A 5 -4.18 -28.99 40.81
CA ASN A 5 -4.29 -27.59 40.37
C ASN A 5 -2.98 -26.90 39.98
N ARG A 6 -2.61 -27.03 38.70
CA ARG A 6 -1.95 -25.93 38.00
C ARG A 6 -3.03 -25.13 37.29
N ASP A 7 -3.31 -23.94 37.80
CA ASP A 7 -4.17 -22.98 37.12
C ASP A 7 -3.38 -22.40 35.94
N TRP A 8 -3.78 -22.78 34.72
CA TRP A 8 -3.10 -22.40 33.49
C TRP A 8 -3.15 -20.88 33.31
N THR A 9 -1.98 -20.23 33.43
CA THR A 9 -1.89 -18.77 33.41
C THR A 9 -1.54 -18.29 32.01
N TRP A 10 -2.54 -17.78 31.29
CA TRP A 10 -2.39 -17.21 29.95
C TRP A 10 -2.09 -15.72 30.05
N SER A 11 -1.07 -15.24 29.34
CA SER A 11 -0.78 -13.80 29.24
C SER A 11 -1.06 -13.28 27.84
N VAL A 12 -1.98 -12.32 27.71
CA VAL A 12 -2.23 -11.58 26.47
C VAL A 12 -1.63 -10.19 26.61
N ALA A 13 -0.68 -9.82 25.75
CA ALA A 13 -0.03 -8.51 25.74
C ALA A 13 -0.21 -7.83 24.37
N THR A 14 -0.42 -6.52 24.32
CA THR A 14 -0.58 -5.78 23.04
C THR A 14 0.42 -4.64 22.91
N SER A 15 1.38 -4.78 22.00
CA SER A 15 2.28 -3.69 21.57
C SER A 15 3.11 -4.09 20.35
N PHE A 16 3.31 -3.16 19.42
CA PHE A 16 4.32 -3.29 18.35
C PHE A 16 5.75 -3.26 18.94
N GLY A 17 6.71 -3.88 18.24
CA GLY A 17 8.11 -4.00 18.65
C GLY A 17 8.53 -5.37 19.22
N VAL A 18 7.57 -6.22 19.61
CA VAL A 18 7.86 -7.51 20.27
C VAL A 18 8.34 -8.61 19.29
N ILE A 19 7.94 -8.56 18.02
CA ILE A 19 8.24 -9.62 17.04
C ILE A 19 9.71 -9.65 16.65
N GLU A 20 10.38 -8.49 16.58
CA GLU A 20 11.80 -8.42 16.21
C GLU A 20 12.70 -8.70 17.42
N ALA A 21 12.41 -8.08 18.57
CA ALA A 21 13.17 -8.30 19.80
C ALA A 21 13.19 -9.77 20.27
N LEU A 22 12.18 -10.59 19.91
CA LEU A 22 12.15 -12.02 20.19
C LEU A 22 12.86 -12.90 19.14
N LYS A 23 13.09 -12.40 17.92
CA LYS A 23 13.94 -13.06 16.91
C LYS A 23 15.42 -13.00 17.34
N ASP A 24 15.91 -11.82 17.68
CA ASP A 24 17.33 -11.58 18.01
C ASP A 24 17.83 -12.36 19.24
N GLN A 25 16.92 -12.66 20.16
CA GLN A 25 17.22 -13.45 21.36
C GLN A 25 17.15 -14.98 21.11
N GLY A 26 16.79 -15.42 19.91
CA GLY A 26 16.70 -16.85 19.56
C GLY A 26 15.55 -17.62 20.21
N ILE A 27 14.56 -16.93 20.78
CA ILE A 27 13.50 -17.51 21.63
C ILE A 27 12.37 -18.14 20.79
N TRP A 28 12.26 -17.86 19.49
CA TRP A 28 11.18 -18.39 18.64
C TRP A 28 11.65 -18.96 17.28
N ARG A 29 11.14 -20.15 16.93
CA ARG A 29 11.15 -20.72 15.57
C ARG A 29 9.71 -20.99 15.13
N TRP A 30 9.29 -20.40 14.02
CA TRP A 30 7.88 -20.21 13.65
C TRP A 30 7.06 -21.48 13.36
N ASP A 31 7.71 -22.66 13.25
CA ASP A 31 7.15 -23.80 12.50
C ASP A 31 6.73 -25.00 13.38
N SER A 32 6.90 -24.94 14.70
CA SER A 32 6.45 -26.00 15.63
C SER A 32 5.12 -25.70 16.32
N VAL A 33 4.85 -24.43 16.65
CA VAL A 33 3.72 -24.04 17.53
C VAL A 33 2.36 -24.27 16.87
N LEU A 34 2.17 -23.87 15.61
CA LEU A 34 0.91 -24.10 14.87
C LEU A 34 0.65 -25.59 14.59
N ARG A 35 1.70 -26.40 14.45
CA ARG A 35 1.57 -27.87 14.30
C ARG A 35 1.22 -28.55 15.63
N SER A 36 1.90 -28.18 16.72
CA SER A 36 1.58 -28.66 18.07
C SER A 36 0.16 -28.26 18.51
N ALA A 37 -0.27 -27.02 18.27
CA ALA A 37 -1.63 -26.57 18.57
C ALA A 37 -2.70 -27.37 17.80
N ARG A 38 -2.49 -27.59 16.48
CA ARG A 38 -3.37 -28.46 15.67
C ARG A 38 -3.39 -29.91 16.15
N GLN A 39 -2.26 -30.45 16.57
CA GLN A 39 -2.15 -31.84 17.01
C GLN A 39 -2.76 -32.04 18.40
N HIS A 40 -2.57 -31.08 19.32
CA HIS A 40 -3.21 -31.08 20.64
C HIS A 40 -4.73 -30.93 20.53
N ALA A 41 -5.22 -30.01 19.69
CA ALA A 41 -6.65 -29.88 19.39
C ALA A 41 -7.25 -31.18 18.83
N LYS A 42 -6.57 -31.84 17.87
CA LYS A 42 -7.02 -33.14 17.34
C LYS A 42 -7.10 -34.23 18.42
N HIS A 43 -6.12 -34.32 19.32
CA HIS A 43 -6.14 -35.33 20.39
C HIS A 43 -7.23 -35.07 21.44
N SER A 44 -7.48 -33.81 21.80
CA SER A 44 -8.54 -33.44 22.75
C SER A 44 -9.95 -33.62 22.17
N ILE A 45 -10.16 -33.40 20.87
CA ILE A 45 -11.44 -33.66 20.21
C ILE A 45 -11.71 -35.18 20.12
N GLY A 46 -10.68 -36.00 19.87
CA GLY A 46 -10.81 -37.46 19.80
C GLY A 46 -11.11 -38.16 21.14
N SER A 47 -10.81 -37.54 22.29
CA SER A 47 -11.19 -38.09 23.59
C SER A 47 -12.66 -37.83 23.94
N LEU A 48 -13.19 -36.66 23.55
CA LEU A 48 -14.61 -36.30 23.72
C LEU A 48 -15.56 -37.19 22.90
N SER A 49 -15.19 -37.58 21.67
CA SER A 49 -16.01 -38.50 20.87
C SER A 49 -16.13 -39.90 21.49
N ASN A 50 -15.12 -40.36 22.23
CA ASN A 50 -15.14 -41.67 22.89
C ASN A 50 -15.86 -41.65 24.25
N ALA A 51 -16.04 -40.48 24.87
CA ALA A 51 -16.86 -40.34 26.08
C ALA A 51 -18.36 -40.48 25.78
N ASN A 52 -18.86 -39.85 24.71
CA ASN A 52 -20.28 -39.88 24.35
C ASN A 52 -20.77 -41.27 23.88
N ASN A 53 -19.90 -42.11 23.30
CA ASN A 53 -20.26 -43.47 22.88
C ASN A 53 -20.48 -44.46 24.04
N LYS A 54 -20.23 -44.08 25.31
CA LYS A 54 -20.46 -44.94 26.48
C LYS A 54 -21.75 -44.66 27.27
N LEU A 55 -22.58 -43.72 26.81
CA LEU A 55 -23.79 -43.27 27.55
C LEU A 55 -25.11 -43.39 26.77
N SER A 56 -25.13 -44.06 25.61
CA SER A 56 -26.36 -44.28 24.84
C SER A 56 -26.47 -45.71 24.26
N SER A 57 -26.61 -46.71 25.13
CA SER A 57 -27.00 -48.07 24.75
C SER A 57 -28.43 -48.39 25.20
N SER A 58 -29.42 -47.73 24.59
CA SER A 58 -30.82 -48.18 24.63
C SER A 58 -31.66 -47.63 23.47
N SER A 59 -32.32 -48.57 22.77
CA SER A 59 -33.61 -48.45 22.05
C SER A 59 -33.93 -47.20 21.20
N SER A 60 -33.84 -47.42 19.88
CA SER A 60 -34.88 -47.14 18.86
C SER A 60 -35.47 -45.73 18.63
N SER A 61 -35.32 -45.33 17.35
CA SER A 61 -36.31 -44.66 16.49
C SER A 61 -36.45 -43.13 16.46
N SER A 62 -36.56 -42.62 15.23
CA SER A 62 -36.87 -41.24 14.79
C SER A 62 -35.86 -40.12 15.12
N ALA A 63 -35.22 -39.58 14.07
CA ALA A 63 -35.04 -38.13 13.78
C ALA A 63 -33.82 -37.87 12.85
N PRO A 64 -33.96 -37.89 11.52
CA PRO A 64 -32.89 -37.49 10.61
C PRO A 64 -32.58 -35.97 10.61
N LYS A 65 -33.45 -35.13 11.18
CA LYS A 65 -33.35 -33.65 11.08
C LYS A 65 -32.55 -32.97 12.20
N LEU A 66 -32.36 -33.59 13.37
CA LEU A 66 -31.65 -32.94 14.49
C LEU A 66 -30.12 -32.97 14.34
N ARG A 67 -29.57 -33.95 13.60
CA ARG A 67 -28.11 -34.15 13.51
C ARG A 67 -27.40 -33.13 12.62
N ASP A 68 -28.07 -32.58 11.62
CA ASP A 68 -27.44 -31.65 10.68
C ASP A 68 -27.52 -30.20 11.16
N GLU A 69 -28.57 -29.80 11.89
CA GLU A 69 -28.59 -28.52 12.62
C GLU A 69 -27.49 -28.46 13.68
N ILE A 70 -27.30 -29.52 14.47
CA ILE A 70 -26.25 -29.59 15.51
C ILE A 70 -24.85 -29.53 14.87
N LYS A 71 -24.62 -30.20 13.73
CA LYS A 71 -23.34 -30.12 13.01
C LYS A 71 -23.07 -28.74 12.43
N SER A 72 -24.08 -28.03 11.91
CA SER A 72 -23.90 -26.67 11.40
C SER A 72 -23.45 -25.72 12.52
N LYS A 73 -24.16 -25.70 13.65
CA LYS A 73 -23.82 -24.85 14.81
C LYS A 73 -22.45 -25.17 15.41
N GLN A 74 -22.12 -26.45 15.60
CA GLN A 74 -20.79 -26.83 16.12
C GLN A 74 -19.65 -26.46 15.17
N SER A 75 -19.90 -26.35 13.85
CA SER A 75 -18.88 -25.95 12.88
C SER A 75 -18.59 -24.44 12.88
N GLU A 76 -19.55 -23.60 13.27
CA GLU A 76 -19.35 -22.15 13.44
C GLU A 76 -18.68 -21.81 14.78
N GLU A 77 -19.07 -22.47 15.88
CA GLU A 77 -18.44 -22.24 17.19
C GLU A 77 -16.98 -22.71 17.24
N SER A 78 -16.66 -23.88 16.66
CA SER A 78 -15.31 -24.47 16.71
C SER A 78 -14.24 -23.71 15.92
N LEU A 79 -14.61 -22.66 15.17
CA LEU A 79 -13.70 -21.75 14.46
C LEU A 79 -13.63 -20.34 15.08
N ARG A 80 -14.35 -20.08 16.18
CA ARG A 80 -14.45 -18.76 16.82
C ARG A 80 -14.19 -18.80 18.33
N THR A 81 -12.92 -19.01 18.69
CA THR A 81 -12.37 -18.48 19.96
C THR A 81 -11.00 -17.82 19.77
N VAL A 82 -10.82 -17.15 18.64
CA VAL A 82 -10.05 -15.90 18.63
C VAL A 82 -11.06 -14.81 18.98
N MET A 83 -10.86 -14.09 20.07
CA MET A 83 -11.77 -13.02 20.50
C MET A 83 -11.73 -11.87 19.49
N PHE A 84 -12.68 -11.91 18.54
CA PHE A 84 -12.97 -10.77 17.68
C PHE A 84 -13.77 -9.74 18.50
N LEU A 85 -13.07 -8.74 19.00
CA LEU A 85 -13.68 -7.48 19.43
C LEU A 85 -14.22 -6.78 18.16
N SER A 86 -15.52 -6.93 17.91
CA SER A 86 -16.28 -6.15 16.92
C SER A 86 -16.41 -4.71 17.39
N TYR A 87 -16.33 -3.77 16.45
CA TYR A 87 -16.19 -2.33 16.73
C TYR A 87 -17.54 -1.62 16.98
N GLU A 88 -18.65 -2.35 16.94
CA GLU A 88 -20.01 -1.78 16.81
C GLU A 88 -20.60 -1.33 18.17
N ASP A 89 -20.07 -1.79 19.30
CA ASP A 89 -20.59 -1.47 20.64
C ASP A 89 -19.88 -0.28 21.33
N VAL A 90 -18.94 0.41 20.66
CA VAL A 90 -18.14 1.51 21.23
C VAL A 90 -18.44 2.87 20.57
N ASP A 91 -19.65 3.03 20.02
CA ASP A 91 -20.13 4.30 19.46
C ASP A 91 -20.59 5.27 20.57
N SER A 92 -19.62 5.96 21.17
CA SER A 92 -19.82 7.34 21.63
C SER A 92 -18.49 8.08 21.74
N ILE A 93 -18.56 9.42 21.72
CA ILE A 93 -17.42 10.36 21.79
C ILE A 93 -16.68 10.52 20.44
N TYR A 94 -17.28 11.33 19.57
CA TYR A 94 -16.58 12.12 18.56
C TYR A 94 -15.43 12.92 19.21
N ALA A 95 -14.25 12.95 18.58
CA ALA A 95 -13.08 13.60 19.14
C ALA A 95 -13.07 15.13 18.89
N SER A 96 -12.88 15.92 19.95
CA SER A 96 -12.67 17.37 19.89
C SER A 96 -11.18 17.75 19.84
N ASN A 97 -10.86 19.01 19.53
CA ASN A 97 -9.47 19.51 19.62
C ASN A 97 -8.87 19.45 21.04
N GLU A 98 -9.71 19.37 22.08
CA GLU A 98 -9.27 19.25 23.47
C GLU A 98 -8.87 17.80 23.80
N ASP A 99 -9.41 16.83 23.06
CA ASP A 99 -9.13 15.41 23.21
C ASP A 99 -7.74 15.02 22.73
N PHE A 100 -7.21 15.75 21.73
CA PHE A 100 -5.83 15.60 21.26
C PHE A 100 -4.80 15.97 22.34
N LYS A 101 -5.10 16.97 23.19
CA LYS A 101 -4.20 17.35 24.30
C LYS A 101 -4.14 16.28 25.39
N ASN A 102 -5.24 15.56 25.59
CA ASN A 102 -5.40 14.54 26.64
C ASN A 102 -5.38 13.10 26.10
N MET A 103 -4.78 12.89 24.92
CA MET A 103 -4.81 11.63 24.17
C MET A 103 -4.39 10.42 25.01
N LYS A 104 -3.30 10.52 25.79
CA LYS A 104 -2.83 9.44 26.68
C LYS A 104 -3.87 9.02 27.73
N GLU A 105 -4.67 9.95 28.24
CA GLU A 105 -5.71 9.64 29.22
C GLU A 105 -6.96 9.05 28.54
N LYS A 106 -7.32 9.52 27.32
CA LYS A 106 -8.39 8.88 26.54
C LYS A 106 -8.03 7.48 26.04
N GLU A 107 -6.78 7.25 25.63
CA GLU A 107 -6.27 5.91 25.31
C GLU A 107 -6.29 5.00 26.54
N ARG A 108 -5.95 5.52 27.72
CA ARG A 108 -6.07 4.80 28.98
C ARG A 108 -7.52 4.43 29.30
N VAL A 109 -8.46 5.35 29.18
CA VAL A 109 -9.91 5.09 29.39
C VAL A 109 -10.43 4.05 28.39
N ARG A 110 -10.14 4.21 27.09
CA ARG A 110 -10.50 3.23 26.05
C ARG A 110 -9.87 1.85 26.31
N GLY A 111 -8.60 1.84 26.70
CA GLY A 111 -7.88 0.63 27.09
C GLY A 111 -8.52 -0.08 28.28
N THR A 112 -8.92 0.66 29.32
CA THR A 112 -9.66 0.12 30.47
C THR A 112 -10.99 -0.50 30.06
N HIS A 113 -11.83 0.19 29.30
CA HIS A 113 -13.13 -0.36 28.86
C HIS A 113 -12.97 -1.62 28.00
N LEU A 114 -12.01 -1.65 27.07
CA LEU A 114 -11.70 -2.84 26.27
C LEU A 114 -11.23 -4.02 27.14
N LEU A 115 -10.47 -3.72 28.20
CA LEU A 115 -9.95 -4.71 29.14
C LEU A 115 -11.07 -5.28 30.02
N GLU A 116 -11.94 -4.43 30.54
CA GLU A 116 -13.13 -4.82 31.34
C GLU A 116 -14.08 -5.68 30.52
N TYR A 117 -14.37 -5.28 29.27
CA TYR A 117 -15.17 -6.06 28.34
C TYR A 117 -14.53 -7.43 28.04
N PHE A 118 -13.21 -7.46 27.81
CA PHE A 118 -12.48 -8.71 27.59
C PHE A 118 -12.59 -9.66 28.79
N VAL A 119 -12.37 -9.14 30.01
CA VAL A 119 -12.50 -9.91 31.26
C VAL A 119 -13.93 -10.41 31.46
N SER A 120 -14.96 -9.60 31.19
CA SER A 120 -16.36 -10.02 31.23
C SER A 120 -16.60 -11.22 30.31
N ARG A 121 -16.20 -11.11 29.03
CA ARG A 121 -16.38 -12.17 28.05
C ARG A 121 -15.63 -13.45 28.39
N CYS A 122 -14.43 -13.36 28.97
CA CYS A 122 -13.73 -14.55 29.47
C CYS A 122 -14.47 -15.22 30.64
N ASN A 123 -14.95 -14.43 31.60
CA ASN A 123 -15.70 -14.95 32.75
C ASN A 123 -17.03 -15.59 32.32
N GLU A 124 -17.74 -15.01 31.34
CA GLU A 124 -18.96 -15.57 30.74
C GLU A 124 -18.76 -16.98 30.16
N ILE A 125 -17.59 -17.26 29.58
CA ILE A 125 -17.24 -18.58 29.04
C ILE A 125 -16.48 -19.48 30.04
N GLY A 126 -16.45 -19.11 31.33
CA GLY A 126 -15.82 -19.88 32.39
C GLY A 126 -14.28 -19.83 32.41
N VAL A 127 -13.67 -18.91 31.67
CA VAL A 127 -12.21 -18.68 31.65
C VAL A 127 -11.88 -17.60 32.69
N SER A 128 -11.23 -18.01 33.78
CA SER A 128 -10.69 -17.07 34.78
C SER A 128 -9.67 -16.14 34.11
N CYS A 129 -10.00 -14.85 34.00
CA CYS A 129 -9.15 -13.85 33.38
C CYS A 129 -8.76 -12.78 34.39
N GLN A 130 -7.45 -12.52 34.48
CA GLN A 130 -6.90 -11.35 35.17
C GLN A 130 -6.22 -10.48 34.12
N ALA A 131 -6.44 -9.18 34.24
CA ALA A 131 -6.00 -8.22 33.25
C ALA A 131 -5.41 -6.99 33.93
N TRP A 132 -4.37 -6.43 33.31
CA TRP A 132 -3.57 -5.36 33.89
C TRP A 132 -3.20 -4.32 32.86
N ILE A 133 -3.33 -3.05 33.23
CA ILE A 133 -2.68 -1.95 32.52
C ILE A 133 -1.30 -1.73 33.17
N ARG A 134 -0.30 -1.50 32.31
CA ARG A 134 1.07 -1.15 32.69
C ARG A 134 1.53 0.04 31.85
N GLN A 135 2.41 0.85 32.43
CA GLN A 135 3.05 1.98 31.76
C GLN A 135 4.57 1.76 31.76
N GLY A 136 5.23 2.24 30.72
CA GLY A 136 6.66 2.06 30.49
C GLY A 136 6.94 1.70 29.03
N ASP A 137 8.20 1.41 28.71
CA ASP A 137 8.56 0.80 27.44
C ASP A 137 7.87 -0.57 27.29
N PRO A 138 7.16 -0.87 26.19
CA PRO A 138 6.38 -2.10 26.08
C PRO A 138 7.24 -3.37 26.09
N LYS A 139 8.46 -3.34 25.53
CA LYS A 139 9.39 -4.47 25.52
C LYS A 139 9.85 -4.77 26.94
N ASP A 140 10.30 -3.76 27.69
CA ASP A 140 10.75 -3.95 29.07
C ASP A 140 9.60 -4.37 30.00
N VAL A 141 8.42 -3.76 29.86
CA VAL A 141 7.23 -4.12 30.62
C VAL A 141 6.84 -5.58 30.37
N ILE A 142 6.75 -6.02 29.11
CA ILE A 142 6.38 -7.40 28.77
C ILE A 142 7.45 -8.38 29.25
N LEU A 143 8.74 -8.09 29.05
CA LEU A 143 9.83 -8.98 29.50
C LEU A 143 9.84 -9.13 31.03
N ASN A 144 9.58 -8.05 31.78
CA ASN A 144 9.50 -8.09 33.24
C ASN A 144 8.25 -8.83 33.72
N GLU A 145 7.09 -8.64 33.08
CA GLU A 145 5.87 -9.37 33.40
C GLU A 145 5.97 -10.86 33.06
N VAL A 146 6.60 -11.23 31.94
CA VAL A 146 6.87 -12.65 31.58
C VAL A 146 7.81 -13.30 32.61
N LYS A 147 8.87 -12.61 33.05
CA LYS A 147 9.76 -13.09 34.12
C LYS A 147 9.03 -13.26 35.46
N ARG A 148 8.09 -12.36 35.77
CA ARG A 148 7.30 -12.34 37.02
C ARG A 148 6.22 -13.43 37.05
N LEU A 149 5.41 -13.51 36.00
CA LEU A 149 4.25 -14.40 35.90
C LEU A 149 4.62 -15.82 35.44
N ARG A 150 5.71 -15.98 34.66
CA ARG A 150 6.14 -17.25 34.05
C ARG A 150 4.99 -17.99 33.34
N PRO A 151 4.27 -17.34 32.41
CA PRO A 151 3.10 -17.93 31.76
C PRO A 151 3.47 -19.14 30.89
N ASP A 152 2.59 -20.15 30.83
CA ASP A 152 2.77 -21.33 29.97
C ASP A 152 2.63 -20.98 28.47
N LEU A 153 1.85 -19.94 28.14
CA LEU A 153 1.81 -19.32 26.82
C LEU A 153 1.71 -17.79 26.93
N LEU A 154 2.58 -17.10 26.18
CA LEU A 154 2.46 -15.68 25.87
C LEU A 154 1.78 -15.52 24.50
N VAL A 155 0.66 -14.81 24.47
CA VAL A 155 -0.03 -14.39 23.24
C VAL A 155 0.19 -12.89 23.08
N VAL A 156 0.82 -12.47 21.98
CA VAL A 156 1.05 -11.04 21.71
C VAL A 156 0.11 -10.58 20.60
N GLY A 157 -0.80 -9.67 20.93
CA GLY A 157 -1.72 -9.04 19.99
C GLY A 157 -1.06 -7.85 19.29
N SER A 158 -1.22 -7.74 17.97
CA SER A 158 -0.63 -6.68 17.15
C SER A 158 -1.37 -5.34 17.20
N ARG A 159 -2.45 -5.20 17.98
CA ARG A 159 -3.31 -3.99 17.97
C ARG A 159 -2.77 -2.78 18.74
N GLY A 160 -1.48 -2.75 19.03
CA GLY A 160 -0.78 -1.54 19.45
C GLY A 160 -0.41 -0.67 18.25
N LEU A 161 -1.40 -0.10 17.55
CA LEU A 161 -1.16 1.04 16.64
C LEU A 161 -0.84 2.26 17.50
N GLY A 162 0.41 2.34 17.96
CA GLY A 162 0.92 3.59 18.51
C GLY A 162 0.83 4.70 17.46
N PRO A 163 0.69 5.97 17.87
CA PRO A 163 0.66 7.09 16.95
C PRO A 163 2.05 7.37 16.39
N PHE A 164 2.52 6.49 15.49
CA PHE A 164 3.59 6.81 14.55
C PHE A 164 3.08 7.93 13.64
N GLN A 165 3.36 9.15 14.07
CA GLN A 165 3.25 10.37 13.28
C GLN A 165 4.32 10.27 12.17
N LYS A 166 4.01 10.68 10.94
CA LYS A 166 4.87 10.37 9.78
C LYS A 166 4.81 11.47 8.76
N TYR A 167 5.95 11.83 8.21
CA TYR A 167 6.07 13.09 7.49
C TYR A 167 6.60 12.92 6.08
N VAL A 168 6.07 13.75 5.19
CA VAL A 168 6.65 14.03 3.88
C VAL A 168 7.80 14.99 4.12
N LEU A 169 9.02 14.57 3.78
CA LEU A 169 10.25 15.33 4.03
C LEU A 169 10.98 15.80 2.78
N GLY A 170 10.74 15.15 1.64
CA GLY A 170 11.35 15.48 0.37
C GLY A 170 10.35 15.36 -0.76
N LEU A 171 10.39 16.31 -1.69
CA LEU A 171 9.55 16.37 -2.88
C LEU A 171 10.42 16.32 -4.13
N GLY A 172 10.00 15.55 -5.14
CA GLY A 172 10.64 15.56 -6.45
C GLY A 172 9.67 15.20 -7.57
N MET A 173 9.76 15.86 -8.72
CA MET A 173 8.81 15.62 -9.82
C MET A 173 9.33 15.99 -11.21
N VAL A 174 8.90 15.20 -12.19
CA VAL A 174 9.14 15.43 -13.63
C VAL A 174 7.77 15.48 -14.32
N THR A 175 7.37 16.63 -14.85
CA THR A 175 6.00 16.81 -15.37
C THR A 175 5.95 17.57 -16.70
N PRO A 176 4.79 17.61 -17.38
CA PRO A 176 4.58 18.43 -18.58
C PRO A 176 4.66 19.95 -18.34
N LEU A 177 4.73 20.41 -17.09
CA LEU A 177 5.00 21.81 -16.73
C LEU A 177 6.49 22.09 -16.47
N GLY A 178 7.30 21.03 -16.36
CA GLY A 178 8.75 21.11 -16.19
C GLY A 178 9.33 19.95 -15.39
N CYS A 179 10.65 19.82 -15.46
CA CYS A 179 11.44 19.05 -14.52
C CYS A 179 11.70 19.90 -13.27
N GLY A 180 11.40 19.35 -12.09
CA GLY A 180 11.59 20.00 -10.80
C GLY A 180 10.30 20.51 -10.15
N VAL A 181 10.25 20.45 -8.81
CA VAL A 181 9.12 20.87 -7.98
C VAL A 181 8.87 22.37 -8.11
N ASP A 182 9.89 23.21 -7.91
CA ASP A 182 9.76 24.67 -8.04
C ASP A 182 9.25 25.08 -9.42
N LYS A 183 9.77 24.45 -10.49
CA LYS A 183 9.37 24.77 -11.86
C LYS A 183 7.91 24.38 -12.09
N THR A 184 7.54 23.16 -11.72
CA THR A 184 6.16 22.65 -11.89
C THR A 184 5.16 23.46 -11.08
N TRP A 185 5.45 23.72 -9.81
CA TRP A 185 4.56 24.42 -8.89
C TRP A 185 4.29 25.87 -9.33
N ASN A 186 5.34 26.62 -9.69
CA ASN A 186 5.16 27.99 -10.18
C ASN A 186 4.32 28.03 -11.46
N GLN A 187 4.58 27.15 -12.43
CA GLN A 187 3.78 27.07 -13.66
C GLN A 187 2.32 26.66 -13.39
N LEU A 188 2.07 25.77 -12.41
CA LEU A 188 0.72 25.36 -12.01
C LEU A 188 -0.06 26.53 -11.39
N ILE A 189 0.56 27.28 -10.47
CA ILE A 189 -0.06 28.45 -9.82
C ILE A 189 -0.27 29.60 -10.81
N ASP A 190 0.63 29.78 -11.79
CA ASP A 190 0.48 30.73 -12.91
C ASP A 190 -0.59 30.31 -13.96
N GLY A 191 -1.34 29.23 -13.70
CA GLY A 191 -2.39 28.73 -14.59
C GLY A 191 -1.90 28.21 -15.94
N LYS A 192 -0.65 27.72 -16.02
CA LYS A 192 -0.08 27.20 -17.27
C LYS A 192 -0.53 25.77 -17.55
N CYS A 193 -0.57 25.41 -18.83
CA CYS A 193 -1.00 24.11 -19.32
C CYS A 193 0.12 23.47 -20.16
N GLY A 194 0.52 22.25 -19.80
CA GLY A 194 1.54 21.45 -20.50
C GLY A 194 0.99 20.61 -21.67
N ILE A 195 -0.31 20.73 -21.99
CA ILE A 195 -0.92 19.98 -23.10
C ILE A 195 -0.58 20.64 -24.43
N ARG A 196 -0.11 19.83 -25.37
CA ARG A 196 0.18 20.23 -26.75
C ARG A 196 -0.40 19.24 -27.76
N ALA A 197 -0.43 19.64 -29.02
CA ALA A 197 -0.71 18.72 -30.11
C ALA A 197 0.37 17.61 -30.18
N LEU A 198 -0.06 16.40 -30.54
CA LEU A 198 0.83 15.29 -30.85
C LEU A 198 1.57 15.54 -32.17
N ARG A 199 2.79 15.01 -32.22
CA ARG A 199 3.70 14.98 -33.36
C ARG A 199 4.01 13.53 -33.71
N LEU A 200 4.53 13.27 -34.91
CA LEU A 200 4.92 11.91 -35.31
C LEU A 200 5.99 11.30 -34.38
N GLU A 201 6.93 12.11 -33.88
CA GLU A 201 7.95 11.73 -32.88
C GLU A 201 7.38 11.29 -31.51
N ASP A 202 6.14 11.66 -31.20
CA ASP A 202 5.45 11.22 -29.98
C ASP A 202 4.91 9.80 -30.11
N LEU A 203 4.79 9.25 -31.33
CA LEU A 203 4.28 7.90 -31.56
C LEU A 203 5.27 6.80 -31.14
N LYS A 204 6.56 7.14 -30.98
CA LYS A 204 7.66 6.22 -30.65
C LYS A 204 7.80 5.04 -31.63
N MET A 205 7.53 5.29 -32.91
CA MET A 205 7.56 4.30 -34.01
C MET A 205 8.84 4.37 -34.86
N ASN A 206 10.00 4.62 -34.23
CA ASN A 206 11.29 4.85 -34.93
C ASN A 206 11.77 3.66 -35.79
N SER A 207 11.21 2.49 -35.53
CA SER A 207 11.45 1.20 -36.16
C SER A 207 10.57 0.95 -37.40
N PHE A 208 9.51 1.74 -37.61
CA PHE A 208 8.55 1.63 -38.70
C PHE A 208 8.82 2.68 -39.80
N ASP A 209 8.39 2.38 -41.02
CA ASP A 209 8.45 3.33 -42.15
C ASP A 209 7.48 4.53 -41.99
N SER A 210 7.74 5.58 -42.76
CA SER A 210 6.98 6.84 -42.68
C SER A 210 5.52 6.69 -43.12
N GLU A 211 5.20 5.76 -44.03
CA GLU A 211 3.82 5.50 -44.47
C GLU A 211 2.99 4.90 -43.32
N THR A 212 3.57 3.94 -42.60
CA THR A 212 2.97 3.31 -41.41
C THR A 212 2.82 4.32 -40.27
N GLN A 213 3.81 5.18 -40.03
CA GLN A 213 3.74 6.26 -39.04
C GLN A 213 2.60 7.24 -39.34
N LEU A 214 2.51 7.74 -40.58
CA LEU A 214 1.45 8.66 -41.02
C LEU A 214 0.06 8.01 -40.93
N THR A 215 -0.08 6.79 -41.45
CA THR A 215 -1.33 6.03 -41.42
C THR A 215 -1.80 5.78 -39.98
N THR A 216 -0.87 5.52 -39.06
CA THR A 216 -1.19 5.33 -37.65
C THR A 216 -1.62 6.65 -37.01
N PHE A 217 -0.89 7.74 -37.25
CA PHE A 217 -1.23 9.08 -36.76
C PHE A 217 -2.63 9.53 -37.21
N ASP A 218 -3.04 9.20 -38.44
CA ASP A 218 -4.35 9.56 -38.97
C ASP A 218 -5.52 8.76 -38.41
N GLN A 219 -5.26 7.54 -37.91
CA GLN A 219 -6.27 6.74 -37.21
C GLN A 219 -6.48 7.15 -35.75
N LEU A 220 -5.61 7.98 -35.17
CA LEU A 220 -5.76 8.47 -33.80
C LEU A 220 -6.85 9.55 -33.71
N THR A 221 -7.90 9.27 -32.92
CA THR A 221 -8.99 10.23 -32.68
C THR A 221 -8.61 11.31 -31.68
N SER A 222 -7.73 11.01 -30.71
CA SER A 222 -7.04 12.00 -29.88
C SER A 222 -5.72 12.37 -30.53
N LYS A 223 -5.48 13.66 -30.74
CA LYS A 223 -4.22 14.20 -31.27
C LYS A 223 -3.57 15.22 -30.33
N VAL A 224 -3.78 15.06 -29.02
CA VAL A 224 -3.20 15.92 -27.96
C VAL A 224 -2.72 15.08 -26.78
N ALA A 225 -1.66 15.55 -26.11
CA ALA A 225 -1.16 14.98 -24.86
C ALA A 225 -0.34 16.01 -24.06
N ALA A 226 -0.20 15.79 -22.75
CA ALA A 226 0.75 16.53 -21.91
C ALA A 226 2.08 15.77 -21.85
N VAL A 227 3.13 16.32 -22.48
CA VAL A 227 4.45 15.69 -22.65
C VAL A 227 5.50 16.44 -21.84
N VAL A 228 6.41 15.73 -21.17
CA VAL A 228 7.50 16.36 -20.40
C VAL A 228 8.40 17.18 -21.35
N PRO A 229 8.74 18.44 -21.03
CA PRO A 229 9.67 19.23 -21.83
C PRO A 229 11.09 18.67 -21.68
N THR A 230 11.72 18.32 -22.81
CA THR A 230 13.07 17.73 -22.85
C THR A 230 14.10 18.73 -23.36
N GLY A 231 15.33 18.63 -22.85
CA GLY A 231 16.41 19.55 -23.17
C GLY A 231 17.46 19.64 -22.05
N THR A 232 18.40 20.57 -22.21
CA THR A 232 19.52 20.77 -21.27
C THR A 232 19.37 22.03 -20.42
N ASN A 233 18.31 22.82 -20.59
CA ASN A 233 18.08 24.03 -19.80
C ASN A 233 17.50 23.70 -18.42
N LYS A 234 17.65 24.65 -17.48
CA LYS A 234 17.06 24.51 -16.13
C LYS A 234 15.53 24.40 -16.23
N GLY A 235 14.99 23.28 -15.75
CA GLY A 235 13.55 23.00 -15.76
C GLY A 235 13.11 22.09 -16.92
N GLU A 236 14.03 21.58 -17.73
CA GLU A 236 13.80 20.58 -18.77
C GLU A 236 14.40 19.22 -18.34
N PHE A 237 13.86 18.13 -18.88
CA PHE A 237 14.38 16.79 -18.64
C PHE A 237 15.52 16.45 -19.61
N ASN A 238 16.72 16.18 -19.07
CA ASN A 238 17.91 15.88 -19.85
C ASN A 238 17.99 14.39 -20.24
N GLU A 239 17.50 14.08 -21.44
CA GLU A 239 17.51 12.72 -22.00
C GLU A 239 18.93 12.17 -22.24
N GLU A 240 19.92 13.03 -22.50
CA GLU A 240 21.30 12.57 -22.69
C GLU A 240 21.89 11.98 -21.41
N LEU A 241 21.64 12.66 -20.29
CA LEU A 241 22.04 12.22 -18.95
C LEU A 241 21.29 10.95 -18.54
N TRP A 242 19.97 10.92 -18.71
CA TRP A 242 19.11 9.87 -18.14
C TRP A 242 18.85 8.64 -19.04
N LEU A 243 19.01 8.73 -20.36
CA LEU A 243 18.68 7.63 -21.29
C LEU A 243 19.87 7.20 -22.16
N ASN A 244 20.74 8.13 -22.57
CA ASN A 244 21.80 7.86 -23.54
C ASN A 244 23.18 7.53 -22.90
N SER A 245 23.35 7.84 -21.61
CA SER A 245 24.55 7.53 -20.83
C SER A 245 24.86 6.03 -20.83
N LYS A 246 26.14 5.65 -20.70
CA LYS A 246 26.54 4.23 -20.69
C LYS A 246 25.88 3.43 -19.56
N GLU A 247 25.55 4.10 -18.47
CA GLU A 247 24.99 3.51 -17.24
C GLU A 247 23.46 3.33 -17.31
N HIS A 248 22.76 4.05 -18.21
CA HIS A 248 21.30 4.08 -18.25
C HIS A 248 20.68 3.54 -19.55
N ARG A 249 21.48 3.05 -20.52
CA ARG A 249 20.99 2.45 -21.78
C ARG A 249 20.01 1.27 -21.62
N SER A 250 20.02 0.59 -20.47
CA SER A 250 19.08 -0.47 -20.13
C SER A 250 17.75 0.04 -19.57
N MET A 251 17.61 1.35 -19.31
CA MET A 251 16.44 1.95 -18.70
C MET A 251 15.43 2.43 -19.74
N THR A 252 14.18 2.57 -19.29
CA THR A 252 13.08 3.16 -20.04
C THR A 252 12.73 4.53 -19.50
N ARG A 253 11.95 5.30 -20.27
CA ARG A 253 11.59 6.68 -19.95
C ARG A 253 10.83 6.81 -18.61
N PHE A 254 9.96 5.86 -18.25
CA PHE A 254 9.30 5.87 -16.93
C PHE A 254 10.29 5.63 -15.77
N VAL A 255 11.26 4.72 -15.93
CA VAL A 255 12.32 4.50 -14.92
C VAL A 255 13.20 5.75 -14.79
N ALA A 256 13.54 6.36 -15.92
CA ALA A 256 14.34 7.58 -15.96
C ALA A 256 13.64 8.79 -15.30
N TYR A 257 12.34 8.97 -15.53
CA TYR A 257 11.53 9.97 -14.81
C TYR A 257 11.46 9.68 -13.30
N ALA A 258 11.34 8.41 -12.89
CA ALA A 258 11.35 8.02 -11.49
C ALA A 258 12.69 8.29 -10.79
N LEU A 259 13.81 7.96 -11.43
CA LEU A 259 15.15 8.21 -10.89
C LEU A 259 15.43 9.71 -10.76
N CYS A 260 15.06 10.50 -11.77
CA CYS A 260 15.23 11.96 -11.74
C CYS A 260 14.40 12.62 -10.62
N ALA A 261 13.13 12.21 -10.46
CA ALA A 261 12.28 12.68 -9.36
C ALA A 261 12.79 12.19 -7.99
N ALA A 262 13.30 10.96 -7.90
CA ALA A 262 13.86 10.43 -6.65
C ALA A 262 15.16 11.15 -6.23
N GLU A 263 16.04 11.50 -7.18
CA GLU A 263 17.25 12.28 -6.90
C GLU A 263 16.90 13.68 -6.37
N GLU A 264 15.87 14.33 -6.93
CA GLU A 264 15.35 15.60 -6.41
C GLU A 264 14.77 15.43 -4.99
N ALA A 265 13.92 14.42 -4.76
CA ALA A 265 13.28 14.19 -3.47
C ALA A 265 14.28 13.85 -2.35
N LEU A 266 15.35 13.10 -2.67
CA LEU A 266 16.45 12.80 -1.73
C LEU A 266 17.32 14.03 -1.44
N ARG A 267 17.51 14.92 -2.43
CA ARG A 267 18.18 16.22 -2.22
C ARG A 267 17.39 17.14 -1.32
N ASP A 268 16.08 17.26 -1.54
CA ASP A 268 15.18 18.11 -0.76
C ASP A 268 15.03 17.62 0.69
N SER A 269 14.96 16.30 0.91
CA SER A 269 14.97 15.72 2.27
C SER A 269 16.35 15.68 2.93
N ASN A 270 17.42 16.00 2.20
CA ASN A 270 18.82 15.81 2.59
C ASN A 270 19.11 14.40 3.15
N TRP A 271 18.69 13.36 2.44
CA TRP A 271 18.86 11.97 2.84
C TRP A 271 19.82 11.21 1.89
N PHE A 272 21.06 11.02 2.34
CA PHE A 272 22.11 10.33 1.59
C PHE A 272 22.86 9.35 2.50
N PRO A 273 22.25 8.20 2.86
CA PRO A 273 22.82 7.28 3.84
C PRO A 273 24.10 6.64 3.32
N THR A 274 25.21 6.81 4.04
CA THR A 274 26.48 6.11 3.82
C THR A 274 26.52 4.78 4.57
N GLU A 275 26.03 4.78 5.80
CA GLU A 275 26.05 3.63 6.71
C GLU A 275 25.10 2.52 6.25
N GLN A 276 25.52 1.27 6.47
CA GLN A 276 24.76 0.11 6.02
C GLN A 276 23.41 -0.02 6.72
N GLU A 277 23.34 0.27 8.02
CA GLU A 277 22.11 0.30 8.82
C GLU A 277 21.07 1.27 8.21
N HIS A 278 21.45 2.52 7.94
CA HIS A 278 20.55 3.50 7.33
C HIS A 278 20.10 3.10 5.91
N LYS A 279 20.94 2.40 5.14
CA LYS A 279 20.57 1.85 3.82
C LYS A 279 19.56 0.71 3.95
N GLU A 280 19.76 -0.19 4.89
CA GLU A 280 18.85 -1.31 5.17
C GLU A 280 17.49 -0.82 5.72
N ARG A 281 17.47 0.33 6.40
CA ARG A 281 16.27 1.02 6.87
C ARG A 281 15.66 2.00 5.86
N THR A 282 16.22 2.12 4.65
CA THR A 282 15.69 2.96 3.55
C THR A 282 15.10 2.08 2.45
N GLY A 283 13.77 1.98 2.38
CA GLY A 283 13.07 1.24 1.32
C GLY A 283 12.66 2.11 0.12
N VAL A 284 12.17 1.46 -0.94
CA VAL A 284 11.62 2.11 -2.13
C VAL A 284 10.28 1.50 -2.50
N SER A 285 9.29 2.34 -2.82
CA SER A 285 7.94 1.95 -3.25
C SER A 285 7.48 2.92 -4.35
N ILE A 286 7.97 2.73 -5.58
CA ILE A 286 7.59 3.54 -6.74
C ILE A 286 6.91 2.62 -7.76
N GLY A 287 5.67 2.94 -8.14
CA GLY A 287 4.91 2.14 -9.09
C GLY A 287 4.76 2.79 -10.47
N GLY A 288 4.72 1.96 -11.51
CA GLY A 288 4.24 2.34 -12.84
C GLY A 288 2.80 1.89 -13.09
N GLY A 289 2.10 2.53 -14.02
CA GLY A 289 0.75 2.10 -14.42
C GLY A 289 0.77 0.99 -15.47
N ILE A 290 1.54 1.20 -16.54
CA ILE A 290 1.55 0.38 -17.77
C ILE A 290 2.96 -0.06 -18.15
N GLY A 291 3.99 0.74 -17.86
CA GLY A 291 5.39 0.41 -18.14
C GLY A 291 5.87 0.98 -19.48
N SER A 292 6.44 0.13 -20.35
CA SER A 292 6.97 0.56 -21.66
C SER A 292 6.31 -0.19 -22.82
N VAL A 293 5.19 0.33 -23.30
CA VAL A 293 4.43 -0.24 -24.42
C VAL A 293 5.20 -0.12 -25.74
N SER A 294 5.97 0.95 -25.95
CA SER A 294 6.81 1.11 -27.14
C SER A 294 7.89 0.02 -27.28
N ASP A 295 8.52 -0.39 -26.16
CA ASP A 295 9.48 -1.52 -26.18
C ASP A 295 8.80 -2.86 -26.56
N MET A 296 7.53 -3.05 -26.17
CA MET A 296 6.74 -4.21 -26.59
C MET A 296 6.38 -4.14 -28.08
N LEU A 297 6.02 -2.97 -28.59
CA LEU A 297 5.69 -2.73 -30.00
C LEU A 297 6.91 -3.01 -30.92
N ASP A 298 8.08 -2.44 -30.60
CA ASP A 298 9.33 -2.70 -31.31
C ASP A 298 9.68 -4.20 -31.31
N SER A 299 9.51 -4.86 -30.16
CA SER A 299 9.80 -6.29 -30.01
C SER A 299 8.82 -7.17 -30.79
N ALA A 300 7.55 -6.78 -30.88
CA ALA A 300 6.54 -7.45 -31.70
C ALA A 300 6.83 -7.28 -33.21
N GLN A 301 7.27 -6.11 -33.65
CA GLN A 301 7.67 -5.89 -35.05
C GLN A 301 8.82 -6.82 -35.47
N LEU A 302 9.81 -7.07 -34.58
CA LEU A 302 10.87 -8.04 -34.85
C LEU A 302 10.36 -9.47 -35.08
N ILE A 303 9.18 -9.84 -34.55
CA ILE A 303 8.53 -11.12 -34.85
C ILE A 303 7.90 -11.07 -36.25
N CYS A 304 7.14 -10.02 -36.56
CA CYS A 304 6.51 -9.82 -37.88
C CYS A 304 7.54 -9.83 -39.02
N GLU A 305 8.68 -9.18 -38.83
CA GLU A 305 9.79 -9.14 -39.79
C GLU A 305 10.72 -10.37 -39.76
N LYS A 306 10.44 -11.37 -38.90
CA LYS A 306 11.30 -12.56 -38.70
C LYS A 306 12.74 -12.22 -38.30
N ARG A 307 12.93 -11.11 -37.59
CA ARG A 307 14.21 -10.53 -37.15
C ARG A 307 14.48 -10.67 -35.65
N LEU A 308 13.79 -11.59 -34.96
CA LEU A 308 13.85 -11.82 -33.51
C LEU A 308 15.28 -11.94 -32.91
N ARG A 309 16.28 -12.35 -33.70
CA ARG A 309 17.71 -12.31 -33.29
C ARG A 309 18.22 -10.91 -32.89
N ARG A 310 17.54 -9.84 -33.27
CA ARG A 310 17.85 -8.45 -32.86
C ARG A 310 17.18 -8.01 -31.54
N LEU A 311 16.41 -8.87 -30.88
CA LEU A 311 15.77 -8.55 -29.61
C LEU A 311 16.84 -8.19 -28.56
N SER A 312 16.62 -7.09 -27.83
CA SER A 312 17.55 -6.63 -26.81
C SER A 312 17.62 -7.61 -25.62
N PRO A 313 18.80 -7.95 -25.09
CA PRO A 313 18.90 -8.73 -23.84
C PRO A 313 18.30 -7.98 -22.65
N PHE A 314 18.12 -6.66 -22.74
CA PHE A 314 17.45 -5.83 -21.74
C PHE A 314 15.94 -5.72 -21.91
N PHE A 315 15.32 -6.43 -22.87
CA PHE A 315 13.88 -6.35 -23.13
C PHE A 315 13.04 -6.60 -21.87
N VAL A 316 13.27 -7.72 -21.16
CA VAL A 316 12.51 -8.05 -19.96
C VAL A 316 12.72 -7.00 -18.84
N PRO A 317 13.96 -6.64 -18.45
CA PRO A 317 14.20 -5.53 -17.51
C PRO A 317 13.51 -4.21 -17.86
N ARG A 318 13.37 -3.87 -19.16
CA ARG A 318 12.76 -2.61 -19.62
C ARG A 318 11.23 -2.56 -19.46
N ILE A 319 10.55 -3.69 -19.59
CA ILE A 319 9.08 -3.76 -19.53
C ILE A 319 8.51 -4.09 -18.15
N LEU A 320 9.34 -4.46 -17.18
CA LEU A 320 8.87 -4.80 -15.83
C LEU A 320 8.47 -3.55 -15.04
N ILE A 321 7.28 -3.61 -14.44
CA ILE A 321 6.67 -2.53 -13.64
C ILE A 321 6.90 -2.78 -12.13
N ASN A 322 7.89 -3.60 -11.77
CA ASN A 322 8.10 -3.99 -10.38
C ASN A 322 8.70 -2.82 -9.58
N MET A 323 8.00 -2.41 -8.50
CA MET A 323 8.52 -1.79 -7.26
C MET A 323 7.40 -1.27 -6.33
N ALA A 324 6.12 -1.29 -6.75
CA ALA A 324 4.97 -1.04 -5.87
C ALA A 324 3.65 -1.68 -6.39
N SER A 325 2.55 -1.50 -5.64
CA SER A 325 1.19 -1.97 -5.96
C SER A 325 0.62 -1.31 -7.23
N VAL A 326 0.71 -2.00 -8.37
CA VAL A 326 0.17 -1.53 -9.66
C VAL A 326 -1.37 -1.55 -9.62
N THR A 327 -1.98 -0.37 -9.66
CA THR A 327 -3.43 -0.13 -9.51
C THR A 327 -3.93 0.92 -10.52
N ALA A 328 -3.38 0.88 -11.74
CA ALA A 328 -3.66 1.79 -12.84
C ALA A 328 -3.52 3.27 -12.42
N CYS A 329 -4.56 4.10 -12.59
CA CYS A 329 -4.53 5.53 -12.23
C CYS A 329 -4.33 5.77 -10.72
N ALA A 330 -4.54 4.76 -9.87
CA ALA A 330 -4.33 4.86 -8.42
C ALA A 330 -2.94 4.38 -7.97
N THR A 331 -2.04 3.96 -8.88
CA THR A 331 -0.74 3.39 -8.53
C THR A 331 0.08 4.30 -7.62
N GLY A 332 0.22 5.59 -7.95
CA GLY A 332 1.01 6.52 -7.12
C GLY A 332 0.45 6.65 -5.70
N SER A 333 -0.87 6.74 -5.56
CA SER A 333 -1.54 6.83 -4.25
C SER A 333 -1.40 5.55 -3.42
N HIS A 334 -1.52 4.37 -4.02
CA HIS A 334 -1.28 3.11 -3.31
C HIS A 334 0.20 2.94 -2.94
N SER A 335 1.12 3.30 -3.83
CA SER A 335 2.57 3.24 -3.56
C SER A 335 2.95 4.05 -2.32
N ILE A 336 2.46 5.30 -2.24
CA ILE A 336 2.65 6.22 -1.11
C ILE A 336 1.98 5.67 0.15
N GLY A 337 0.75 5.16 0.03
CA GLY A 337 0.01 4.58 1.15
C GLY A 337 0.64 3.31 1.72
N ASP A 338 1.17 2.44 0.86
CA ASP A 338 1.82 1.19 1.24
C ASP A 338 3.20 1.46 1.87
N ALA A 339 3.97 2.40 1.34
CA ALA A 339 5.19 2.91 1.99
C ALA A 339 4.89 3.53 3.37
N MET A 340 3.81 4.31 3.45
CA MET A 340 3.30 4.88 4.69
C MET A 340 2.88 3.77 5.68
N ARG A 341 2.45 2.58 5.23
CA ARG A 341 2.24 1.41 6.10
C ARG A 341 3.55 0.73 6.51
N MET A 342 4.50 0.52 5.61
CA MET A 342 5.79 -0.11 5.92
C MET A 342 6.50 0.61 7.07
N ILE A 343 6.57 1.94 7.03
CA ILE A 343 7.13 2.74 8.14
C ILE A 343 6.32 2.55 9.43
N GLN A 344 4.98 2.51 9.34
CA GLN A 344 4.09 2.35 10.50
C GLN A 344 4.17 0.99 11.17
N PHE A 345 4.60 -0.04 10.44
CA PHE A 345 4.80 -1.39 10.93
C PHE A 345 6.25 -1.63 11.41
N GLY A 346 7.14 -0.66 11.18
CA GLY A 346 8.56 -0.74 11.52
C GLY A 346 9.42 -1.45 10.46
N ASP A 347 8.89 -1.73 9.27
CA ASP A 347 9.62 -2.41 8.19
C ASP A 347 10.77 -1.54 7.62
N ALA A 348 10.64 -0.21 7.69
CA ALA A 348 11.65 0.77 7.28
C ALA A 348 11.50 2.06 8.12
N ASP A 349 12.54 2.89 8.20
CA ASP A 349 12.45 4.22 8.83
C ASP A 349 12.27 5.32 7.77
N VAL A 350 12.79 5.09 6.55
CA VAL A 350 12.66 5.97 5.38
C VAL A 350 12.12 5.19 4.19
N MET A 351 11.24 5.79 3.40
CA MET A 351 10.74 5.23 2.15
C MET A 351 10.76 6.28 1.03
N VAL A 352 11.47 5.99 -0.06
CA VAL A 352 11.35 6.75 -1.31
C VAL A 352 10.17 6.20 -2.09
N THR A 353 9.12 7.01 -2.33
CA THR A 353 7.85 6.49 -2.83
C THR A 353 7.11 7.41 -3.77
N GLY A 354 6.32 6.87 -4.69
CA GLY A 354 5.57 7.68 -5.63
C GLY A 354 5.04 6.90 -6.82
N GLY A 355 4.85 7.60 -7.94
CA GLY A 355 4.40 7.02 -9.20
C GLY A 355 5.13 7.61 -10.40
N THR A 356 5.24 6.83 -11.47
CA THR A 356 5.83 7.23 -12.74
C THR A 356 5.04 6.63 -13.91
N GLU A 357 4.93 7.35 -15.03
CA GLU A 357 4.30 6.86 -16.24
C GLU A 357 4.86 7.56 -17.49
N SER A 358 4.93 6.83 -18.60
CA SER A 358 5.55 7.28 -19.85
C SER A 358 4.85 6.73 -21.10
N SER A 359 3.57 6.37 -20.99
CA SER A 359 2.79 5.73 -22.05
C SER A 359 2.24 6.71 -23.10
N ILE A 360 3.09 7.60 -23.60
CA ILE A 360 2.84 8.43 -24.80
C ILE A 360 3.59 7.78 -25.96
N ASP A 361 2.87 6.87 -26.61
CA ASP A 361 3.27 6.10 -27.79
C ASP A 361 2.02 5.73 -28.61
N ALA A 362 2.24 5.26 -29.85
CA ALA A 362 1.16 4.94 -30.79
C ALA A 362 0.13 3.95 -30.23
N LEU A 363 0.57 2.87 -29.59
CA LEU A 363 -0.30 1.78 -29.18
C LEU A 363 -1.07 2.14 -27.90
N SER A 364 -0.44 2.84 -26.96
CA SER A 364 -1.10 3.39 -25.78
C SER A 364 -2.20 4.39 -26.17
N ILE A 365 -1.89 5.36 -27.04
CA ILE A 365 -2.85 6.38 -27.47
C ILE A 365 -3.99 5.75 -28.28
N ALA A 366 -3.68 4.83 -29.20
CA ALA A 366 -4.69 4.08 -29.94
C ALA A 366 -5.60 3.27 -28.99
N GLY A 367 -5.03 2.57 -28.01
CA GLY A 367 -5.78 1.79 -27.01
C GLY A 367 -6.79 2.65 -26.24
N PHE A 368 -6.34 3.79 -25.69
CA PHE A 368 -7.21 4.71 -24.95
C PHE A 368 -8.20 5.48 -25.86
N CYS A 369 -7.87 5.72 -27.14
CA CYS A 369 -8.84 6.21 -28.12
C CYS A 369 -9.97 5.19 -28.34
N ARG A 370 -9.63 3.91 -28.50
CA ARG A 370 -10.62 2.85 -28.77
C ARG A 370 -11.48 2.51 -27.54
N SER A 371 -10.96 2.68 -26.32
CA SER A 371 -11.77 2.63 -25.09
C SER A 371 -12.61 3.88 -24.85
N ARG A 372 -12.49 4.92 -25.68
CA ARG A 372 -13.17 6.23 -25.58
C ARG A 372 -12.84 6.99 -24.29
N ALA A 373 -11.62 6.81 -23.76
CA ALA A 373 -11.15 7.52 -22.58
C ALA A 373 -10.55 8.90 -22.89
N LEU A 374 -10.08 9.13 -24.13
CA LEU A 374 -9.35 10.34 -24.52
C LEU A 374 -10.24 11.42 -25.14
N THR A 375 -9.72 12.64 -25.10
CA THR A 375 -10.29 13.78 -25.82
C THR A 375 -10.23 13.62 -27.33
N THR A 376 -11.24 14.14 -28.01
CA THR A 376 -11.33 14.11 -29.48
C THR A 376 -11.79 15.44 -30.06
N LYS A 377 -12.55 16.24 -29.29
CA LYS A 377 -13.14 17.50 -29.75
C LYS A 377 -12.14 18.65 -29.84
N TYR A 378 -11.11 18.65 -28.99
CA TYR A 378 -10.20 19.79 -28.81
C TYR A 378 -8.82 19.57 -29.45
N ASN A 379 -8.72 18.72 -30.49
CA ASN A 379 -7.46 18.48 -31.19
C ASN A 379 -6.84 19.77 -31.79
N SER A 380 -7.67 20.74 -32.18
CA SER A 380 -7.25 22.06 -32.66
C SER A 380 -6.98 23.08 -31.54
N LEU A 381 -7.33 22.78 -30.30
CA LEU A 381 -7.18 23.65 -29.13
C LEU A 381 -6.57 22.85 -27.95
N PRO A 382 -5.28 22.44 -28.02
CA PRO A 382 -4.75 21.45 -27.07
C PRO A 382 -4.78 21.89 -25.60
N GLN A 383 -4.51 23.18 -25.31
CA GLN A 383 -4.54 23.70 -23.93
C GLN A 383 -5.96 23.70 -23.33
N GLU A 384 -6.99 23.71 -24.18
CA GLU A 384 -8.41 23.66 -23.83
C GLU A 384 -8.95 22.23 -23.66
N ALA A 385 -8.13 21.21 -23.94
CA ALA A 385 -8.61 19.84 -24.06
C ALA A 385 -8.92 19.18 -22.72
N SER A 386 -8.07 19.37 -21.70
CA SER A 386 -8.34 18.88 -20.33
C SER A 386 -9.12 19.94 -19.55
N ARG A 387 -10.37 19.64 -19.25
CA ARG A 387 -11.34 20.56 -18.63
C ARG A 387 -12.19 19.86 -17.57
N PRO A 388 -11.59 19.45 -16.43
CA PRO A 388 -12.33 18.78 -15.35
C PRO A 388 -13.56 19.58 -14.91
N PHE A 389 -14.65 18.86 -14.59
CA PHE A 389 -15.96 19.42 -14.21
C PHE A 389 -16.71 20.24 -15.28
N ASP A 390 -16.06 20.75 -16.33
CA ASP A 390 -16.74 21.47 -17.42
C ASP A 390 -17.75 20.59 -18.17
N SER A 391 -18.79 21.23 -18.69
CA SER A 391 -19.84 20.64 -19.53
C SER A 391 -19.32 19.96 -20.81
N GLY A 392 -18.13 20.31 -21.32
CA GLY A 392 -17.62 19.87 -22.62
C GLY A 392 -16.51 18.78 -22.66
N ARG A 393 -16.22 18.08 -21.56
CA ARG A 393 -14.92 17.44 -21.17
C ARG A 393 -14.40 16.06 -21.69
N ASP A 394 -13.04 15.89 -21.62
CA ASP A 394 -12.17 14.67 -21.86
C ASP A 394 -10.59 14.93 -21.59
N GLY A 395 -9.56 14.01 -21.73
CA GLY A 395 -8.05 14.32 -21.56
C GLY A 395 -6.94 13.18 -21.35
N ILE A 396 -5.58 13.45 -21.32
CA ILE A 396 -4.37 12.53 -21.01
C ILE A 396 -2.93 13.19 -20.84
N GLY A 397 -1.89 12.52 -20.22
CA GLY A 397 -0.43 12.94 -20.13
C GLY A 397 0.62 11.93 -19.53
N GLU A 398 1.92 12.33 -19.39
CA GLU A 398 3.06 11.55 -18.80
C GLU A 398 3.84 12.27 -17.66
N GLY A 399 4.70 11.56 -16.90
CA GLY A 399 5.61 12.15 -15.90
C GLY A 399 5.94 11.25 -14.69
N SER A 400 6.50 11.83 -13.63
CA SER A 400 6.76 11.17 -12.33
C SER A 400 6.60 12.14 -11.17
N GLY A 401 6.15 11.63 -10.03
CA GLY A 401 6.14 12.35 -8.75
C GLY A 401 6.60 11.41 -7.64
N VAL A 402 7.61 11.83 -6.88
CA VAL A 402 8.27 11.06 -5.82
C VAL A 402 8.33 11.89 -4.54
N LEU A 403 8.13 11.20 -3.42
CA LEU A 403 8.20 11.72 -2.05
C LEU A 403 9.25 10.92 -1.28
N VAL A 404 9.92 11.56 -0.32
CA VAL A 404 10.59 10.86 0.78
C VAL A 404 9.67 10.91 1.99
N LEU A 405 9.19 9.74 2.42
CA LEU A 405 8.48 9.55 3.68
C LEU A 405 9.44 9.04 4.75
N GLU A 406 9.23 9.46 5.99
CA GLU A 406 10.12 9.11 7.09
C GLU A 406 9.39 9.12 8.45
N GLU A 407 9.88 8.31 9.38
CA GLU A 407 9.46 8.25 10.78
C GLU A 407 9.75 9.59 11.49
N LEU A 408 8.83 10.04 12.36
CA LEU A 408 8.92 11.38 12.97
C LEU A 408 10.14 11.60 13.84
N GLU A 409 10.41 10.69 14.77
CA GLU A 409 11.49 10.90 15.73
C GLU A 409 12.84 10.77 15.02
N HIS A 410 12.99 9.85 14.06
CA HIS A 410 14.11 9.80 13.13
C HIS A 410 14.30 11.15 12.39
N ALA A 411 13.23 11.71 11.81
CA ALA A 411 13.25 13.00 11.12
C ALA A 411 13.68 14.16 12.03
N LYS A 412 13.14 14.23 13.25
CA LYS A 412 13.52 15.23 14.27
C LYS A 412 14.97 15.08 14.70
N ASN A 413 15.41 13.86 14.96
CA ASN A 413 16.76 13.57 15.47
C ASN A 413 17.85 14.03 14.50
N ARG A 414 17.60 13.97 13.18
CA ARG A 414 18.49 14.51 12.15
C ARG A 414 18.19 15.95 11.72
N GLY A 415 17.21 16.62 12.34
CA GLY A 415 16.83 18.01 12.03
C GLY A 415 16.23 18.22 10.64
N ALA A 416 15.50 17.22 10.12
CA ALA A 416 14.94 17.27 8.77
C ALA A 416 13.85 18.35 8.60
N LYS A 417 13.74 18.88 7.37
CA LYS A 417 12.64 19.76 6.97
C LYS A 417 11.35 18.93 6.82
N ILE A 418 10.31 19.32 7.55
CA ILE A 418 9.01 18.66 7.53
C ILE A 418 8.02 19.48 6.69
N TYR A 419 7.40 18.88 5.67
CA TYR A 419 6.36 19.53 4.87
C TYR A 419 4.95 19.31 5.43
N ALA A 420 4.56 18.05 5.63
CA ALA A 420 3.21 17.66 6.05
C ALA A 420 3.21 16.26 6.68
N GLU A 421 2.17 15.94 7.45
CA GLU A 421 1.96 14.60 8.00
C GLU A 421 0.95 13.80 7.16
N ILE A 422 1.25 12.57 6.77
CA ILE A 422 0.25 11.71 6.09
C ILE A 422 -0.62 11.04 7.16
N ARG A 423 -1.79 11.64 7.42
CA ARG A 423 -2.70 11.24 8.50
C ARG A 423 -3.53 9.98 8.22
N GLY A 424 -3.83 9.67 6.95
CA GLY A 424 -4.75 8.56 6.62
C GLY A 424 -4.61 8.06 5.19
N TYR A 425 -4.85 6.76 5.00
CA TYR A 425 -4.77 6.05 3.72
C TYR A 425 -5.98 5.12 3.57
N GLY A 426 -7.01 5.62 2.89
CA GLY A 426 -8.29 4.92 2.69
C GLY A 426 -8.38 4.29 1.31
N MET A 427 -8.48 2.95 1.27
CA MET A 427 -8.70 2.18 0.04
C MET A 427 -10.14 1.69 -0.08
N SER A 428 -10.63 1.53 -1.31
CA SER A 428 -11.86 0.81 -1.63
C SER A 428 -11.80 0.25 -3.06
N GLY A 429 -12.80 -0.52 -3.46
CA GLY A 429 -13.05 -0.86 -4.85
C GLY A 429 -14.55 -0.75 -5.13
N ASP A 430 -14.91 -0.30 -6.34
CA ASP A 430 -16.30 -0.10 -6.73
C ASP A 430 -17.07 -1.41 -6.92
N ALA A 431 -16.39 -2.48 -7.34
CA ALA A 431 -16.98 -3.78 -7.69
C ALA A 431 -18.17 -3.68 -8.68
N TYR A 432 -18.10 -2.72 -9.61
CA TYR A 432 -19.20 -2.33 -10.49
C TYR A 432 -18.94 -2.59 -11.98
N HIS A 433 -17.96 -1.89 -12.57
CA HIS A 433 -17.59 -2.04 -13.99
C HIS A 433 -16.07 -1.91 -14.16
N ILE A 434 -15.50 -2.49 -15.23
CA ILE A 434 -14.05 -2.53 -15.45
C ILE A 434 -13.40 -1.16 -15.72
N THR A 435 -14.18 -0.18 -16.18
CA THR A 435 -13.69 1.17 -16.58
C THR A 435 -14.61 2.32 -16.19
N GLN A 436 -15.78 2.05 -15.62
CA GLN A 436 -16.77 3.09 -15.31
C GLN A 436 -17.05 3.10 -13.80
N PRO A 437 -17.07 4.26 -13.14
CA PRO A 437 -17.47 4.35 -11.74
C PRO A 437 -18.99 4.12 -11.61
N PRO A 438 -19.47 3.67 -10.44
CA PRO A 438 -20.89 3.62 -10.15
C PRO A 438 -21.46 5.05 -10.04
N SER A 439 -22.70 5.24 -10.47
CA SER A 439 -23.36 6.56 -10.51
C SER A 439 -23.57 7.21 -9.14
N ASP A 440 -23.54 6.43 -8.06
CA ASP A 440 -23.63 6.89 -6.68
C ASP A 440 -22.26 7.27 -6.07
N GLY A 441 -21.16 7.02 -6.78
CA GLY A 441 -19.79 7.27 -6.32
C GLY A 441 -19.38 6.46 -5.08
N ARG A 442 -20.05 5.35 -4.77
CA ARG A 442 -19.92 4.65 -3.48
C ARG A 442 -18.49 4.23 -3.13
N GLY A 443 -17.68 3.78 -4.08
CA GLY A 443 -16.27 3.47 -3.82
C GLY A 443 -15.48 4.71 -3.41
N ALA A 444 -15.65 5.83 -4.12
CA ALA A 444 -15.00 7.11 -3.79
C ALA A 444 -15.40 7.59 -2.38
N ILE A 445 -16.69 7.54 -2.04
CA ILE A 445 -17.21 7.86 -0.70
C ILE A 445 -16.54 6.96 0.35
N LEU A 446 -16.45 5.64 0.11
CA LEU A 446 -15.81 4.70 1.03
C LEU A 446 -14.31 4.97 1.18
N ALA A 447 -13.58 5.29 0.12
CA ALA A 447 -12.15 5.61 0.17
C ALA A 447 -11.90 6.86 1.03
N MET A 448 -12.61 7.96 0.76
CA MET A 448 -12.52 9.20 1.55
C MET A 448 -12.92 8.97 3.01
N THR A 449 -14.03 8.27 3.26
CA THR A 449 -14.51 7.96 4.62
C THR A 449 -13.49 7.11 5.39
N ARG A 450 -12.86 6.12 4.74
CA ARG A 450 -11.84 5.26 5.35
C ARG A 450 -10.54 5.99 5.62
N ALA A 451 -10.19 7.00 4.82
CA ALA A 451 -9.05 7.87 5.10
C ALA A 451 -9.33 8.74 6.33
N LEU A 452 -10.50 9.39 6.39
CA LEU A 452 -10.91 10.24 7.52
C LEU A 452 -10.99 9.47 8.85
N ARG A 453 -11.55 8.25 8.86
CA ARG A 453 -11.61 7.34 10.03
C ARG A 453 -10.26 6.84 10.56
N GLN A 454 -9.15 7.20 9.92
CA GLN A 454 -7.80 6.95 10.42
C GLN A 454 -7.18 8.19 11.06
N VAL A 455 -7.80 9.36 10.86
CA VAL A 455 -7.38 10.66 11.39
C VAL A 455 -8.16 11.03 12.65
N PHE A 456 -9.46 10.70 12.64
CA PHE A 456 -10.46 11.01 13.66
C PHE A 456 -11.13 9.72 14.16
#